data_AF-A0A1C3WMS7-F1
#
_entry.id   AF-A0A1C3WMS7-F1
#
_cell.length_a   1.000
_cell.length_b   1.000
_cell.length_c   1.000
_cell.angle_alpha   90.00
_cell.angle_beta   90.00
_cell.angle_gamma   90.00
#
_symmetry.space_group_name_H-M   'P 1'
#
loop_
_entity.id
_entity.type
_entity.pdbx_description
1 polymer ?
#
loop_
_entity_poly.entity_id
_entity_poly.type
_entity_poly.pdbx_seq_one_letter_code
_entity_poly.pdbx_strand_id
1 'polypeptide(L)'
;AAEISSISKSHIGRMNNATDPEMMPLHAVYALESECGVQVVTSAMAELHGKRLVEPESERGADHCLIAAYSDMVRKAGDLISGGAVAIADLMVTPAEATKMDRDAAELEIGIAALRKALANVKARGGQRVGLHAVGGGR
;
A
#
# COMPACT_ATOMS: atom_id res chain seq x y z
N ALA A 1 -7.61 6.81 -30.09
CA ALA A 1 -8.30 7.98 -29.53
C ALA A 1 -9.70 8.15 -30.11
N ALA A 2 -9.84 8.52 -31.40
CA ALA A 2 -11.13 8.72 -32.06
C ALA A 2 -12.10 7.52 -31.97
N GLU A 3 -11.61 6.31 -32.23
CA GLU A 3 -12.42 5.08 -32.16
C GLU A 3 -12.85 4.74 -30.72
N ILE A 4 -11.96 4.96 -29.74
CA ILE A 4 -12.22 4.68 -28.32
C ILE A 4 -13.26 5.65 -27.74
N SER A 5 -13.15 6.93 -28.08
CA SER A 5 -14.04 7.97 -27.54
C SER A 5 -15.30 8.21 -28.38
N SER A 6 -15.46 7.51 -29.52
CA SER A 6 -16.54 7.75 -30.49
C SER A 6 -16.59 9.20 -31.02
N ILE A 7 -15.44 9.89 -31.08
CA ILE A 7 -15.31 11.27 -31.57
C ILE A 7 -14.49 11.27 -32.87
N SER A 8 -14.85 12.12 -33.84
CA SER A 8 -14.15 12.20 -35.13
C SER A 8 -12.66 12.57 -34.97
N LYS A 9 -11.81 12.08 -35.88
CA LYS A 9 -10.35 12.36 -35.87
C LYS A 9 -10.04 13.86 -35.91
N SER A 10 -10.78 14.63 -36.71
CA SER A 10 -10.61 16.09 -36.80
C SER A 10 -10.92 16.80 -35.48
N HIS A 11 -11.95 16.33 -34.77
CA HIS A 11 -12.36 16.89 -33.49
C HIS A 11 -11.37 16.53 -32.37
N ILE A 12 -10.84 15.30 -32.36
CA ILE A 12 -9.72 14.92 -31.50
C ILE A 12 -8.48 15.78 -31.77
N GLY A 13 -8.20 16.07 -33.04
CA GLY A 13 -7.09 16.96 -33.43
C GLY A 13 -7.21 18.37 -32.87
N ARG A 14 -8.43 18.94 -32.85
CA ARG A 14 -8.68 20.25 -32.24
C ARG A 14 -8.44 20.24 -30.73
N MET A 15 -8.97 19.24 -30.03
CA MET A 15 -8.79 19.10 -28.58
C MET A 15 -7.34 18.83 -28.14
N ASN A 16 -6.49 18.35 -29.06
CA ASN A 16 -5.05 18.18 -28.82
C ASN A 16 -4.22 19.42 -29.15
N ASN A 17 -4.85 20.47 -29.71
CA ASN A 17 -4.15 21.70 -30.05
C ASN A 17 -4.14 22.65 -28.85
N ALA A 18 -2.95 22.97 -28.34
CA ALA A 18 -2.77 23.86 -27.19
C ALA A 18 -3.26 25.30 -27.43
N THR A 19 -3.49 25.71 -28.68
CA THR A 19 -4.04 27.04 -29.02
C THR A 19 -5.55 27.05 -29.20
N ASP A 20 -6.21 25.88 -29.22
CA ASP A 20 -7.65 25.74 -29.36
C ASP A 20 -8.27 25.59 -27.95
N PRO A 21 -9.29 26.39 -27.58
CA PRO A 21 -9.93 26.30 -26.26
C PRO A 21 -10.85 25.09 -26.10
N GLU A 22 -11.07 24.30 -27.16
CA GLU A 22 -11.96 23.14 -27.12
C GLU A 22 -11.41 22.03 -26.20
N MET A 23 -12.07 21.84 -25.05
CA MET A 23 -11.69 20.82 -24.07
C MET A 23 -12.34 19.46 -24.36
N MET A 24 -11.63 18.40 -24.01
CA MET A 24 -12.16 17.04 -24.14
C MET A 24 -13.31 16.78 -23.15
N PRO A 25 -14.45 16.24 -23.60
CA PRO A 25 -15.57 15.93 -22.70
C PRO A 25 -15.23 14.75 -21.79
N LEU A 26 -15.81 14.74 -20.59
CA LEU A 26 -15.47 13.78 -19.53
C LEU A 26 -15.65 12.31 -19.94
N HIS A 27 -16.67 12.00 -20.76
CA HIS A 27 -16.89 10.63 -21.25
C HIS A 27 -15.74 10.13 -22.14
N ALA A 28 -15.14 11.02 -22.94
CA ALA A 28 -14.02 10.68 -23.81
C ALA A 28 -12.74 10.49 -23.00
N VAL A 29 -12.53 11.35 -21.99
CA VAL A 29 -11.43 11.19 -21.01
C VAL A 29 -11.55 9.84 -20.32
N TYR A 30 -12.72 9.51 -19.77
CA TYR A 30 -12.95 8.24 -19.08
C TYR A 30 -12.67 7.03 -19.98
N ALA A 31 -13.17 7.03 -21.22
CA ALA A 31 -12.93 5.94 -22.16
C ALA A 31 -11.42 5.76 -22.47
N LEU A 32 -10.68 6.86 -22.65
CA LEU A 32 -9.25 6.81 -22.92
C LEU A 32 -8.44 6.38 -21.70
N GLU A 33 -8.75 6.87 -20.50
CA GLU A 33 -8.07 6.45 -19.27
C GLU A 33 -8.30 4.97 -18.98
N SER A 34 -9.53 4.47 -19.22
CA SER A 34 -9.88 3.06 -19.07
C SER A 34 -9.11 2.17 -20.05
N GLU A 35 -8.98 2.58 -21.31
CA GLU A 35 -8.26 1.81 -22.33
C GLU A 35 -6.74 1.82 -22.08
N CYS A 36 -6.18 2.98 -21.72
CA CYS A 36 -4.74 3.13 -21.49
C CYS A 36 -4.29 2.61 -20.12
N GLY A 37 -5.21 2.44 -19.16
CA GLY A 37 -4.90 2.07 -17.78
C GLY A 37 -4.20 3.17 -16.98
N VAL A 38 -4.21 4.42 -17.44
CA VAL A 38 -3.53 5.56 -16.80
C VAL A 38 -4.54 6.67 -16.50
N GLN A 39 -4.77 6.94 -15.21
CA GLN A 39 -5.78 7.89 -14.73
C GLN A 39 -5.23 9.31 -14.51
N VAL A 40 -4.85 10.01 -15.57
CA VAL A 40 -4.22 11.35 -15.51
C VAL A 40 -5.18 12.43 -15.00
N VAL A 41 -6.34 12.58 -15.63
CA VAL A 41 -7.37 13.57 -15.27
C VAL A 41 -8.06 13.15 -13.99
N THR A 42 -8.39 11.86 -13.84
CA THR A 42 -9.07 11.38 -12.63
C THR A 42 -8.19 11.57 -11.37
N SER A 43 -6.86 11.40 -11.46
CA SER A 43 -5.95 11.71 -10.34
C SER A 43 -5.85 13.20 -10.07
N ALA A 44 -5.75 14.04 -11.09
CA ALA A 44 -5.74 15.50 -10.94
C ALA A 44 -7.03 16.02 -10.28
N MET A 45 -8.20 15.49 -10.67
CA MET A 45 -9.48 15.83 -10.04
C MET A 45 -9.51 15.41 -8.57
N ALA A 46 -9.03 14.21 -8.24
CA ALA A 46 -8.95 13.76 -6.85
C ALA A 46 -8.07 14.69 -6.01
N GLU A 47 -6.89 15.06 -6.52
CA GLU A 47 -5.95 15.97 -5.85
C GLU A 47 -6.56 17.35 -5.60
N LEU A 48 -7.24 17.94 -6.59
CA LEU A 48 -7.93 19.22 -6.44
C LEU A 48 -8.99 19.20 -5.33
N HIS A 49 -9.63 18.05 -5.11
CA HIS A 49 -10.62 17.87 -4.05
C HIS A 49 -10.00 17.40 -2.71
N GLY A 50 -8.68 17.34 -2.59
CA GLY A 50 -7.99 16.83 -1.40
C GLY A 50 -8.30 15.35 -1.13
N LYS A 51 -8.65 14.60 -2.16
CA LYS A 51 -8.94 13.16 -2.11
C LYS A 51 -7.76 12.39 -2.70
N ARG A 52 -7.56 11.18 -2.20
CA ARG A 52 -6.57 10.24 -2.74
C ARG A 52 -7.30 9.08 -3.39
N LEU A 53 -6.95 8.75 -4.63
CA LEU A 53 -7.42 7.53 -5.28
C LEU A 53 -6.76 6.32 -4.60
N VAL A 54 -7.57 5.31 -4.32
CA VAL A 54 -7.12 4.06 -3.72
C VAL A 54 -7.71 2.95 -4.57
N GLU A 55 -6.87 2.02 -5.02
CA GLU A 55 -7.36 0.82 -5.71
C GLU A 55 -8.20 -0.02 -4.73
N PRO A 56 -9.34 -0.57 -5.16
CA PRO A 56 -10.21 -1.36 -4.29
C PRO A 56 -9.52 -2.62 -3.74
N GLU A 57 -8.51 -3.19 -4.42
CA GLU A 57 -7.70 -4.28 -3.87
C GLU A 57 -6.79 -3.86 -2.69
N SER A 58 -6.52 -2.56 -2.53
CA SER A 58 -5.79 -2.01 -1.39
C SER A 58 -6.54 -2.19 -0.06
N GLU A 59 -7.87 -2.35 -0.10
CA GLU A 59 -8.64 -2.67 1.12
C GLU A 59 -8.32 -4.06 1.66
N ARG A 60 -8.11 -5.06 0.79
CA ARG A 60 -7.64 -6.41 1.16
C ARG A 60 -6.18 -6.41 1.62
N GLY A 61 -5.34 -5.58 1.01
CA GLY A 61 -3.94 -5.41 1.41
C GLY A 61 -3.78 -4.89 2.84
N ALA A 62 -4.69 -4.02 3.29
CA ALA A 62 -4.68 -3.50 4.65
C ALA A 62 -5.11 -4.53 5.71
N ASP A 63 -6.02 -5.45 5.37
CA ASP A 63 -6.39 -6.56 6.26
C ASP A 63 -5.21 -7.52 6.48
N HIS A 64 -4.51 -7.86 5.39
CA HIS A 64 -3.29 -8.67 5.45
C HIS A 64 -2.15 -7.93 6.17
N CYS A 65 -2.09 -6.60 6.09
CA CYS A 65 -1.03 -5.77 6.65
C CYS A 65 -0.92 -5.88 8.18
N LEU A 66 -2.04 -5.94 8.92
CA LEU A 66 -1.99 -6.00 10.38
C LEU A 66 -1.49 -7.35 10.90
N ILE A 67 -2.08 -8.47 10.44
CA ILE A 67 -1.67 -9.81 10.88
C ILE A 67 -0.22 -10.07 10.48
N ALA A 68 0.16 -9.73 9.25
CA ALA A 68 1.53 -9.90 8.79
C ALA A 68 2.53 -9.08 9.62
N ALA A 69 2.24 -7.80 9.86
CA ALA A 69 3.11 -6.94 10.67
C ALA A 69 3.21 -7.42 12.13
N TYR A 70 2.11 -7.90 12.71
CA TYR A 70 2.11 -8.47 14.06
C TYR A 70 2.93 -9.75 14.12
N SER A 71 2.71 -10.69 13.21
CA SER A 71 3.44 -11.96 13.16
C SER A 71 4.94 -11.78 12.92
N ASP A 72 5.33 -10.86 12.03
CA ASP A 72 6.74 -10.57 11.78
C ASP A 72 7.41 -9.91 12.99
N MET A 73 6.73 -8.98 13.66
CA MET A 73 7.20 -8.39 14.92
C MET A 73 7.39 -9.45 16.01
N VAL A 74 6.42 -10.34 16.19
CA VAL A 74 6.49 -11.42 17.19
C VAL A 74 7.63 -12.39 16.90
N ARG A 75 7.85 -12.75 15.62
CA ARG A 75 8.98 -13.58 15.20
C ARG A 75 10.31 -12.96 15.62
N LYS A 76 10.53 -11.69 15.26
CA LYS A 76 11.76 -10.94 15.59
C LYS A 76 11.97 -10.79 17.10
N ALA A 77 10.89 -10.56 17.84
CA ALA A 77 10.94 -10.53 19.30
C ALA A 77 11.37 -11.90 19.87
N GLY A 78 10.85 -13.00 19.31
CA GLY A 78 11.26 -14.36 19.64
C GLY A 78 12.74 -14.61 19.39
N ASP A 79 13.25 -14.19 18.23
CA ASP A 79 14.67 -14.32 17.86
C ASP A 79 15.57 -13.59 18.85
N LEU A 80 15.25 -12.34 19.20
CA LEU A 80 15.99 -11.55 20.19
C LEU A 80 15.93 -12.18 21.59
N ILE A 81 14.75 -12.59 22.05
CA ILE A 81 14.57 -13.20 23.39
C ILE A 81 15.36 -14.51 23.48
N SER A 82 15.23 -15.37 22.48
CA SER A 82 15.92 -16.67 22.46
C SER A 82 17.43 -16.48 22.35
N GLY A 83 17.89 -15.59 21.47
CA GLY A 83 19.31 -15.28 21.31
C GLY A 83 19.92 -14.68 22.57
N GLY A 84 19.22 -13.74 23.20
CA GLY A 84 19.64 -13.12 24.46
C GLY A 84 19.69 -14.10 25.62
N ALA A 85 18.72 -15.02 25.72
CA ALA A 85 18.73 -16.05 26.78
C ALA A 85 19.96 -16.96 26.70
N VAL A 86 20.38 -17.33 25.49
CA VAL A 86 21.62 -18.12 25.28
C VAL A 86 22.85 -17.29 25.61
N ALA A 87 22.92 -16.04 25.14
CA ALA A 87 24.05 -15.15 25.36
C ALA A 87 24.28 -14.76 26.83
N ILE A 88 23.24 -14.83 27.67
CA ILE A 88 23.31 -14.46 29.09
C ILE A 88 23.47 -15.72 29.98
N ALA A 89 23.40 -16.92 29.40
CA ALA A 89 23.33 -18.17 30.16
C ALA A 89 24.52 -18.43 31.09
N ASP A 90 25.71 -17.99 30.69
CA ASP A 90 26.96 -18.11 31.47
C ASP A 90 27.28 -16.85 32.30
N LEU A 91 26.33 -15.92 32.39
CA LEU A 91 26.43 -14.63 33.08
C LEU A 91 27.52 -13.69 32.51
N MET A 92 27.99 -13.93 31.29
CA MET A 92 28.97 -13.08 30.62
C MET A 92 28.57 -12.83 29.17
N VAL A 93 28.19 -11.60 28.85
CA VAL A 93 27.90 -11.21 27.47
C VAL A 93 29.17 -10.74 26.79
N THR A 94 29.62 -11.48 25.78
CA THR A 94 30.79 -11.11 24.97
C THR A 94 30.49 -9.92 24.05
N PRO A 95 31.52 -9.21 23.55
CA PRO A 95 31.32 -8.19 22.51
C PRO A 95 30.63 -8.71 21.25
N ALA A 96 30.88 -9.97 20.87
CA ALA A 96 30.27 -10.59 19.71
C ALA A 96 28.77 -10.84 19.92
N GLU A 97 28.38 -11.31 21.11
CA GLU A 97 26.97 -11.51 21.48
C GLU A 97 26.24 -10.19 21.61
N ALA A 98 26.84 -9.18 22.25
CA ALA A 98 26.26 -7.84 22.32
C ALA A 98 26.00 -7.27 20.91
N THR A 99 26.96 -7.41 19.99
CA THR A 99 26.81 -6.96 18.59
C THR A 99 25.72 -7.71 17.85
N LYS A 100 25.47 -8.98 18.17
CA LYS A 100 24.38 -9.76 17.58
C LYS A 100 23.04 -9.32 18.15
N MET A 101 22.93 -9.23 19.48
CA MET A 101 21.70 -8.80 20.16
C MET A 101 21.28 -7.38 19.74
N ASP A 102 22.23 -6.48 19.53
CA ASP A 102 21.96 -5.13 19.02
C ASP A 102 21.37 -5.15 17.60
N ARG A 103 21.89 -6.01 16.71
CA ARG A 103 21.32 -6.21 15.37
C ARG A 103 19.91 -6.79 15.44
N ASP A 104 19.69 -7.82 16.26
CA ASP A 104 18.37 -8.43 16.44
C ASP A 104 17.36 -7.42 17.02
N ALA A 105 17.81 -6.54 17.93
CA ALA A 105 17.02 -5.44 18.47
C ALA A 105 16.68 -4.38 17.41
N ALA A 106 17.64 -3.97 16.59
CA ALA A 106 17.39 -3.03 15.49
C ALA A 106 16.37 -3.58 14.48
N GLU A 107 16.42 -4.88 14.17
CA GLU A 107 15.41 -5.52 13.31
C GLU A 107 14.02 -5.53 13.96
N LEU A 108 13.95 -5.77 15.28
CA LEU A 108 12.71 -5.68 16.04
C LEU A 108 12.14 -4.26 16.04
N GLU A 109 12.97 -3.21 16.16
CA GLU A 109 12.53 -1.81 16.07
C GLU A 109 11.82 -1.52 14.74
N ILE A 110 12.38 -2.02 13.62
CA ILE A 110 11.76 -1.92 12.29
C ILE A 110 10.39 -2.63 12.30
N GLY A 111 10.31 -3.83 12.89
CA GLY A 111 9.05 -4.58 13.03
C GLY A 111 8.00 -3.84 13.87
N ILE A 112 8.40 -3.23 14.98
CA ILE A 112 7.53 -2.40 15.82
C ILE A 112 7.02 -1.18 15.04
N ALA A 113 7.88 -0.51 14.28
CA ALA A 113 7.49 0.64 13.45
C ALA A 113 6.44 0.24 12.41
N ALA A 114 6.62 -0.92 11.75
CA ALA A 114 5.66 -1.46 10.79
C ALA A 114 4.30 -1.76 11.45
N LEU A 115 4.30 -2.41 12.62
CA LEU A 115 3.08 -2.67 13.38
C LEU A 115 2.38 -1.37 13.80
N ARG A 116 3.12 -0.35 14.26
CA ARG A 116 2.54 0.96 14.61
C ARG A 116 1.85 1.62 13.41
N LYS A 117 2.43 1.50 12.21
CA LYS A 117 1.82 2.00 10.97
C LYS A 117 0.54 1.23 10.63
N ALA A 118 0.56 -0.09 10.74
CA ALA A 118 -0.63 -0.92 10.52
C ALA A 118 -1.76 -0.56 11.52
N LEU A 119 -1.44 -0.41 12.80
CA LEU A 119 -2.39 0.01 13.84
C LEU A 119 -2.93 1.43 13.62
N ALA A 120 -2.13 2.35 13.07
CA ALA A 120 -2.61 3.68 12.70
C ALA A 120 -3.70 3.61 11.62
N ASN A 121 -3.55 2.73 10.63
CA ASN A 121 -4.58 2.50 9.61
C ASN A 121 -5.86 1.90 10.21
N VAL A 122 -5.74 0.93 11.12
CA VAL A 122 -6.89 0.35 11.84
C VAL A 122 -7.66 1.43 12.59
N LYS A 123 -6.96 2.29 13.34
CA LYS A 123 -7.58 3.41 14.08
C LYS A 123 -8.28 4.38 13.15
N ALA A 124 -7.65 4.75 12.03
CA ALA A 124 -8.24 5.67 11.05
C ALA A 124 -9.53 5.12 10.42
N ARG A 125 -9.67 3.79 10.36
CA ARG A 125 -10.86 3.10 9.83
C ARG A 125 -11.94 2.80 10.87
N GLY A 126 -11.71 3.14 12.14
CA GLY A 126 -12.66 2.87 13.22
C GLY A 126 -12.64 1.41 13.71
N GLY A 127 -11.55 0.68 13.46
CA GLY A 127 -11.43 -0.74 13.78
C GLY A 127 -11.37 -1.60 12.52
N GLN A 128 -10.96 -2.87 12.71
CA GLN A 128 -10.79 -3.83 11.62
C GLN A 128 -11.21 -5.20 12.13
N ARG A 129 -12.06 -5.91 11.38
CA ARG A 129 -12.41 -7.30 11.69
C ARG A 129 -11.26 -8.19 11.22
N VAL A 130 -10.52 -8.75 12.17
CA VAL A 130 -9.44 -9.67 11.88
C VAL A 130 -10.03 -11.07 11.75
N GLY A 131 -10.07 -11.62 10.52
CA GLY A 131 -10.59 -12.96 10.27
C GLY A 131 -10.14 -13.50 8.90
N LEU A 132 -9.95 -14.81 8.82
CA LEU A 132 -9.72 -15.50 7.55
C LEU A 132 -11.06 -15.69 6.84
N HIS A 133 -11.29 -14.96 5.75
CA HIS A 133 -12.38 -15.30 4.84
C HIS A 133 -11.92 -16.48 3.97
N ALA A 134 -12.54 -17.65 4.15
CA ALA A 134 -12.34 -18.77 3.24
C ALA A 134 -12.79 -18.34 1.83
N VAL A 135 -11.86 -18.27 0.88
CA VAL A 135 -12.19 -18.08 -0.53
C VAL A 135 -12.79 -19.41 -1.01
N GLY A 136 -14.11 -19.51 -0.96
CA GLY A 136 -14.83 -20.63 -1.57
C GLY A 136 -14.61 -20.60 -3.07
N GLY A 137 -13.82 -21.54 -3.58
CA GLY A 137 -13.70 -21.80 -5.01
C GLY A 137 -15.06 -22.22 -5.56
N GLY A 138 -15.72 -21.30 -6.25
CA GLY A 138 -16.94 -21.57 -7.01
C GLY A 138 -16.62 -22.49 -8.18
N ARG A 139 -17.36 -23.60 -8.25
CA ARG A 139 -17.52 -24.43 -9.46
C ARG A 139 -18.41 -23.74 -10.47
#